data_AF-A0A9D2E7T5-F1
#
_entry.id   AF-A0A9D2E7T5-F1
#
_cell.length_a   1.000
_cell.length_b   1.000
_cell.length_c   1.000
_cell.angle_alpha   90.00
_cell.angle_beta   90.00
_cell.angle_gamma   90.00
#
_symmetry.space_group_name_H-M   'P 1'
#
loop_
_entity.id
_entity.type
_entity.pdbx_description
1 polymer ?
#
loop_
_entity_poly.entity_id
_entity_poly.type
_entity_poly.pdbx_seq_one_letter_code
_entity_poly.pdbx_strand_id
1 'polypeptide(L)'
;MNTTMNLNAELLRELSYLADNENYLKKALKAIKKLVAQKEKEETFPTTASEEAEEYRPLSKAEVMENIRQAFEDAKLIREGKMKGIPAEDLLNEL
;
A
#
# COMPACT_ATOMS: atom_id res chain seq x y z
N MET A 1 0.41 35.97 -9.09
CA MET A 1 0.67 35.74 -7.65
C MET A 1 -0.63 35.20 -7.04
N ASN A 2 -0.56 34.10 -6.28
CA ASN A 2 -1.62 33.43 -5.49
C ASN A 2 -2.47 32.32 -6.13
N THR A 3 -1.85 31.24 -6.61
CA THR A 3 -2.55 29.99 -6.97
C THR A 3 -2.83 29.08 -5.77
N THR A 4 -1.92 28.98 -4.80
CA THR A 4 -2.08 28.13 -3.59
C THR A 4 -3.08 28.70 -2.58
N MET A 5 -3.10 30.02 -2.37
CA MET A 5 -4.06 30.68 -1.47
C MET A 5 -5.51 30.56 -1.96
N ASN A 6 -5.73 30.44 -3.27
CA ASN A 6 -7.07 30.26 -3.85
C ASN A 6 -7.56 28.81 -3.68
N LEU A 7 -6.69 27.83 -3.96
CA LEU A 7 -7.06 26.41 -3.89
C LEU A 7 -7.42 25.95 -2.47
N ASN A 8 -6.68 26.40 -1.45
CA ASN A 8 -6.99 26.05 -0.05
C ASN A 8 -8.34 26.62 0.39
N ALA A 9 -8.65 27.86 -0.01
CA ALA A 9 -9.94 28.48 0.28
C ALA A 9 -11.09 27.76 -0.43
N GLU A 10 -10.88 27.37 -1.69
CA GLU A 10 -11.85 26.58 -2.45
C GLU A 10 -12.08 25.20 -1.82
N LEU A 11 -11.02 24.48 -1.43
CA LEU A 11 -11.14 23.18 -0.75
C LEU A 11 -11.99 23.29 0.53
N LEU A 12 -11.76 24.32 1.35
CA LEU A 12 -12.55 24.55 2.56
C LEU A 12 -14.01 24.90 2.25
N ARG A 13 -14.28 25.64 1.18
CA ARG A 13 -15.64 25.95 0.72
C ARG A 13 -16.37 24.68 0.30
N GLU A 14 -15.74 23.83 -0.50
CA GLU A 14 -16.35 22.57 -0.96
C GLU A 14 -16.58 21.61 0.23
N LEU A 15 -15.65 21.53 1.18
CA LEU A 15 -15.86 20.75 2.41
C LEU A 15 -17.02 21.27 3.25
N SER A 16 -17.20 22.60 3.31
CA SER A 16 -18.33 23.21 4.01
C SER A 16 -19.66 22.88 3.33
N TYR A 17 -19.69 22.79 2.00
CA TYR A 17 -20.88 22.38 1.24
C TYR A 17 -21.27 20.91 1.51
N LEU A 18 -20.29 20.04 1.78
CA LEU A 18 -20.53 18.63 2.10
C LEU A 18 -20.83 18.36 3.59
N ALA A 19 -20.73 19.37 4.45
CA ALA A 19 -20.72 19.20 5.90
C ALA A 19 -22.05 18.71 6.50
N ASP A 20 -23.14 18.82 5.76
CA ASP A 20 -24.48 18.36 6.15
C ASP A 20 -24.67 16.84 5.97
N ASN A 21 -23.76 16.16 5.27
CA ASN A 21 -23.89 14.74 4.94
C ASN A 21 -22.64 13.92 5.30
N GLU A 22 -22.76 13.13 6.36
CA GLU A 22 -21.69 12.28 6.87
C GLU A 22 -21.13 11.29 5.82
N ASN A 23 -21.96 10.78 4.91
CA ASN A 23 -21.51 9.84 3.89
C ASN A 23 -20.57 10.50 2.86
N TYR A 24 -20.86 11.74 2.47
CA TYR A 24 -19.99 12.49 1.57
C TYR A 24 -18.72 12.96 2.28
N LEU A 25 -18.79 13.37 3.55
CA LEU A 25 -17.61 13.67 4.37
C LEU A 25 -16.66 12.47 4.50
N LYS A 26 -17.19 11.27 4.75
CA LYS A 26 -16.38 10.03 4.80
C LYS A 26 -15.66 9.76 3.48
N LYS A 27 -16.33 9.99 2.35
CA LYS A 27 -15.73 9.85 1.01
C LYS A 27 -14.63 10.89 0.78
N ALA A 28 -14.87 12.16 1.13
CA ALA A 28 -13.89 13.23 1.04
C ALA A 28 -12.64 12.92 1.89
N LEU A 29 -12.83 12.53 3.14
CA LEU A 29 -11.74 12.15 4.04
C LEU A 29 -10.90 10.99 3.48
N LYS A 30 -11.55 9.97 2.91
CA LYS A 30 -10.85 8.84 2.27
C LYS A 30 -10.01 9.28 1.08
N ALA A 31 -10.52 10.18 0.24
CA ALA A 31 -9.78 10.71 -0.90
C ALA A 31 -8.56 11.53 -0.45
N ILE A 32 -8.73 12.40 0.55
CA ILE A 32 -7.65 13.22 1.11
C ILE A 32 -6.55 12.32 1.72
N LYS A 33 -6.91 11.32 2.53
CA LYS A 33 -5.94 10.36 3.10
C LYS A 33 -5.13 9.64 2.02
N LYS A 34 -5.75 9.30 0.89
CA LYS A 34 -5.05 8.67 -0.23
C LYS A 34 -4.03 9.62 -0.87
N LEU A 35 -4.38 10.91 -1.02
CA LEU A 35 -3.46 11.93 -1.54
C LEU A 35 -2.30 12.20 -0.58
N VAL A 36 -2.56 12.23 0.74
CA VAL A 36 -1.50 12.35 1.75
C VAL A 36 -0.50 11.20 1.65
N ALA A 37 -0.99 9.97 1.57
CA ALA A 37 -0.12 8.80 1.41
C ALA A 37 0.63 8.76 0.07
N GLN A 38 0.10 9.39 -0.98
CA GLN A 38 0.82 9.56 -2.25
C GLN A 38 1.93 10.60 -2.13
N LYS A 39 1.64 11.73 -1.49
CA LYS A 39 2.62 12.78 -1.23
C LYS A 39 3.80 12.26 -0.39
N GLU A 40 3.54 11.48 0.66
CA GLU A 40 4.59 10.86 1.48
C GLU A 40 5.49 9.91 0.66
N LYS A 41 4.91 9.19 -0.31
CA LYS A 41 5.66 8.30 -1.21
C LYS A 41 6.44 9.04 -2.29
N GLU A 42 5.94 10.20 -2.73
CA GLU A 42 6.61 11.06 -3.71
C GLU A 42 7.75 11.89 -3.10
N GLU A 43 7.64 12.26 -1.82
CA GLU A 43 8.68 13.01 -1.08
C GLU A 43 9.82 12.10 -0.55
N THR A 44 9.67 10.79 -0.62
CA THR A 44 10.67 9.82 -0.15
C THR A 44 11.45 9.24 -1.33
N PHE A 45 12.47 9.94 -1.86
CA PHE A 45 13.71 9.42 -2.52
C PHE A 45 14.62 10.61 -2.91
N PRO A 46 15.98 10.58 -2.81
CA PRO A 46 16.88 9.42 -3.06
C PRO A 46 18.15 9.28 -2.17
N THR A 47 18.99 8.25 -2.47
CA THR A 47 20.47 8.11 -2.28
C THR A 47 21.09 7.70 -0.92
N THR A 48 21.51 6.42 -0.78
CA THR A 48 22.90 5.86 -0.77
C THR A 48 22.98 4.55 0.02
N ALA A 49 23.38 3.49 -0.67
CA ALA A 49 24.10 2.29 -0.22
C ALA A 49 24.23 1.99 1.30
N SER A 50 23.53 0.96 1.74
CA SER A 50 24.13 -0.16 2.47
C SER A 50 23.20 -1.37 2.38
N GLU A 51 23.80 -2.54 2.21
CA GLU A 51 23.20 -3.83 1.93
C GLU A 51 22.10 -4.23 2.95
N GLU A 52 21.10 -4.98 2.48
CA GLU A 52 20.11 -5.74 3.28
C GLU A 52 19.02 -4.95 4.03
N ALA A 53 18.22 -4.18 3.29
CA ALA A 53 16.82 -3.99 3.65
C ALA A 53 16.01 -3.88 2.36
N GLU A 54 15.23 -4.91 2.02
CA GLU A 54 14.27 -4.80 0.93
C GLU A 54 13.30 -3.65 1.24
N GLU A 55 13.48 -2.56 0.53
CA GLU A 55 12.63 -1.38 0.62
C GLU A 55 11.20 -1.78 0.28
N TYR A 56 10.31 -1.71 1.29
CA TYR A 56 8.94 -2.18 1.16
C TYR A 56 8.19 -1.36 0.09
N ARG A 57 8.09 -1.92 -1.12
CA ARG A 57 7.24 -1.40 -2.17
C ARG A 57 5.87 -2.09 -2.13
N PRO A 58 4.76 -1.35 -2.22
CA PRO A 58 3.45 -1.98 -2.31
C PRO A 58 3.35 -2.80 -3.61
N LEU A 59 3.11 -4.11 -3.47
CA LEU A 59 2.92 -5.02 -4.60
C LEU A 59 1.69 -4.62 -5.43
N SER A 60 1.81 -4.66 -6.75
CA SER A 60 0.67 -4.49 -7.65
C SER A 60 -0.27 -5.69 -7.59
N LYS A 61 -1.53 -5.52 -8.01
CA LYS A 61 -2.50 -6.63 -8.05
C LYS A 61 -2.00 -7.82 -8.88
N ALA A 62 -1.26 -7.57 -9.97
CA ALA A 62 -0.71 -8.64 -10.80
C ALA A 62 0.36 -9.43 -10.04
N GLU A 63 1.27 -8.75 -9.34
CA GLU A 63 2.33 -9.38 -8.54
C GLU A 63 1.74 -10.16 -7.35
N VAL A 64 0.74 -9.61 -6.65
CA VAL A 64 0.04 -10.34 -5.59
C VAL A 64 -0.59 -11.63 -6.11
N MET A 65 -1.25 -11.57 -7.27
CA MET A 65 -1.86 -12.76 -7.87
C MET A 65 -0.81 -13.78 -8.30
N GLU A 66 0.35 -13.33 -8.78
CA GLU A 66 1.43 -14.24 -9.17
C GLU A 66 2.07 -14.92 -7.97
N ASN A 67 2.33 -14.16 -6.90
CA ASN A 67 2.84 -14.73 -5.64
C ASN A 67 1.89 -15.79 -5.06
N ILE A 68 0.58 -15.54 -5.12
CA ILE A 68 -0.42 -16.50 -4.67
C ILE A 68 -0.40 -17.76 -5.55
N ARG A 69 -0.31 -17.62 -6.88
CA ARG A 69 -0.21 -18.78 -7.79
C ARG A 69 1.03 -19.61 -7.51
N GLN A 70 2.17 -18.95 -7.34
CA GLN A 70 3.42 -19.63 -7.05
C GLN A 70 3.31 -20.44 -5.74
N ALA A 71 2.73 -19.84 -4.70
CA ALA A 71 2.51 -20.55 -3.44
C ALA A 71 1.63 -21.81 -3.58
N PHE A 72 0.62 -21.78 -4.47
CA PHE A 72 -0.20 -22.96 -4.74
C PHE A 72 0.56 -24.06 -5.50
N GLU A 73 1.41 -23.70 -6.46
CA GLU A 73 2.24 -24.67 -7.17
C GLU A 73 3.29 -25.29 -6.24
N ASP A 74 3.92 -24.49 -5.38
CA ASP A 74 4.87 -24.98 -4.38
C ASP A 74 4.20 -25.95 -3.40
N ALA A 75 3.01 -25.59 -2.89
CA ALA A 75 2.23 -26.47 -2.03
C ALA A 75 1.86 -27.80 -2.71
N LYS A 76 1.55 -27.75 -4.01
CA LYS A 76 1.28 -28.94 -4.81
C LYS A 76 2.53 -29.82 -4.95
N LEU A 77 3.69 -29.24 -5.22
CA LEU A 77 4.97 -29.97 -5.33
C LEU A 77 5.37 -30.61 -3.99
N ILE A 78 5.12 -29.93 -2.87
CA ILE A 78 5.34 -30.49 -1.53
C ILE A 78 4.42 -31.70 -1.31
N ARG A 79 3.13 -31.56 -1.65
CA ARG A 79 2.16 -32.68 -1.54
C ARG A 79 2.54 -33.87 -2.42
N GLU A 80 3.10 -33.61 -3.60
CA GLU A 80 3.60 -34.64 -4.52
C GLU A 80 4.96 -35.22 -4.10
N GLY A 81 5.56 -34.74 -3.00
CA GLY A 81 6.86 -35.19 -2.50
C GLY A 81 8.06 -34.76 -3.34
N LYS A 82 7.86 -33.83 -4.29
CA LYS A 82 8.90 -33.32 -5.21
C LYS A 82 9.67 -32.14 -4.61
N MET A 83 9.11 -31.51 -3.59
CA MET A 83 9.72 -30.41 -2.84
C MET A 83 9.60 -30.69 -1.35
N LYS A 84 10.58 -30.26 -0.56
CA LYS A 84 10.51 -30.37 0.90
C LYS A 84 9.77 -29.15 1.45
N GLY A 85 8.75 -29.39 2.26
CA GLY A 85 8.17 -28.34 3.10
C GLY A 85 9.08 -28.01 4.28
N ILE A 86 8.75 -26.93 4.98
CA ILE A 86 9.38 -26.58 6.25
C ILE A 86 8.48 -27.00 7.43
N PRO A 87 9.06 -27.40 8.57
CA PRO A 87 8.31 -27.60 9.81
C PRO A 87 7.57 -26.33 10.23
N ALA A 88 6.42 -26.51 10.90
CA ALA A 88 5.63 -25.37 11.39
C ALA A 88 6.38 -24.56 12.46
N GLU A 89 7.24 -25.21 13.25
CA GLU A 89 8.07 -24.57 14.28
C GLU A 89 9.10 -23.63 13.67
N ASP A 90 9.76 -24.06 12.58
CA ASP A 90 10.73 -23.24 11.85
C ASP A 90 10.04 -22.03 11.19
N LEU A 91 8.87 -22.25 10.57
CA LEU A 91 8.07 -21.17 10.00
C LEU A 91 7.68 -20.11 11.03
N LEU A 92 7.33 -20.50 12.26
CA LEU A 92 6.94 -19.56 13.31
C LEU A 92 8.12 -18.73 13.84
N ASN A 93 9.35 -19.22 13.72
CA ASN A 93 10.55 -18.49 14.13
C ASN A 93 11.00 -17.44 13.09
N GLU A 94 10.48 -17.53 11.85
CA GLU A 94 10.81 -16.62 10.75
C GLU A 94 9.83 -15.43 10.60
N LEU A 95 8.72 -15.43 11.36
CA LEU A 95 7.68 -14.40 11.37
C LEU A 95 7.87 -13.36 12.48
#